data_AF-A0A151MZP6-F1
#
_entry.id   AF-A0A151MZP6-F1
#
_cell.length_a   1.000
_cell.length_b   1.000
_cell.length_c   1.000
_cell.angle_alpha   90.00
_cell.angle_beta   90.00
_cell.angle_gamma   90.00
#
_symmetry.space_group_name_H-M   'P 1'
#
loop_
_entity.id
_entity.type
_entity.pdbx_description
1 polymer ?
#
loop_
_entity_poly.entity_id
_entity_poly.type
_entity_poly.pdbx_seq_one_letter_code
_entity_poly.pdbx_strand_id
1 'polypeptide(L)'
;MDAVCAKVEAANKLGDPLEAFPVFKKYDRNGLNVSIECKKVSGLDQATIDWAFELTKTNMQTLYEQSEWGWKDREKREELMDDRAWYLIAWEKSSIPVAFSHFRFDVECGDEVLYCYEVQLESKVRRKGLGKFLIQILQLMANSTQMKKVMLTVFKHNHGAYQFFREALQFDIDDTSPSMSGCCGDDCSYEILSRRTKFGESQHPHAGGHCGGCCH
;
A
#
# COMPACT_ATOMS: atom_id res chain seq x y z
N MET A 1 13.71 17.76 6.26
CA MET A 1 14.00 16.57 7.09
C MET A 1 13.15 16.59 8.35
N ASP A 2 13.35 17.52 9.28
CA ASP A 2 12.70 17.49 10.59
C ASP A 2 11.16 17.47 10.56
N ALA A 3 10.54 18.30 9.70
CA ALA A 3 9.08 18.31 9.55
C ALA A 3 8.50 17.04 8.90
N VAL A 4 9.28 16.38 8.04
CA VAL A 4 8.89 15.12 7.36
C VAL A 4 8.91 14.00 8.39
N CYS A 5 10.01 13.87 9.13
CA CYS A 5 10.16 12.89 10.21
C CYS A 5 9.08 13.06 11.28
N ALA A 6 8.76 14.31 11.67
CA ALA A 6 7.74 14.59 12.68
C ALA A 6 6.34 14.06 12.30
N LYS A 7 5.94 14.16 11.03
CA LYS A 7 4.64 13.63 10.57
C LYS A 7 4.60 12.11 10.58
N VAL A 8 5.67 11.47 10.09
CA VAL A 8 5.80 10.00 10.09
C VAL A 8 5.80 9.46 11.52
N GLU A 9 6.53 10.11 12.43
CA GLU A 9 6.51 9.77 13.85
C GLU A 9 5.13 9.95 14.48
N ALA A 10 4.43 11.05 14.18
CA ALA A 10 3.08 11.30 14.68
C ALA A 10 2.10 10.22 14.21
N ALA A 11 2.17 9.83 12.93
CA ALA A 11 1.35 8.76 12.36
C ALA A 11 1.64 7.41 13.06
N ASN A 12 2.91 7.09 13.31
CA ASN A 12 3.31 5.86 13.99
C ASN A 12 3.00 5.84 15.50
N LYS A 13 2.69 7.00 16.11
CA LYS A 13 2.26 7.12 17.52
C LYS A 13 0.73 6.96 17.69
N LEU A 14 -0.04 6.89 16.61
CA LEU A 14 -1.48 6.62 16.67
C LEU A 14 -1.75 5.25 17.30
N GLY A 15 -2.89 5.14 18.00
CA GLY A 15 -3.42 3.86 18.47
C GLY A 15 -4.09 3.06 17.35
N ASP A 16 -5.00 3.70 16.62
CA ASP A 16 -5.72 3.14 15.48
C ASP A 16 -5.86 4.20 14.36
N PRO A 17 -5.07 4.13 13.27
CA PRO A 17 -5.17 5.04 12.14
C PRO A 17 -6.52 5.02 11.42
N LEU A 18 -7.32 3.95 11.59
CA LEU A 18 -8.65 3.79 11.01
C LEU A 18 -9.75 4.40 11.88
N GLU A 19 -9.45 4.84 13.10
CA GLU A 19 -10.43 5.37 14.07
C GLU A 19 -11.21 6.57 13.51
N ALA A 20 -10.54 7.44 12.73
CA ALA A 20 -11.16 8.60 12.10
C ALA A 20 -12.21 8.24 11.03
N PHE A 21 -12.32 6.97 10.64
CA PHE A 21 -13.14 6.51 9.52
C PHE A 21 -14.04 5.32 9.91
N PRO A 22 -14.93 5.46 10.91
CA PRO A 22 -15.71 4.34 11.44
C PRO A 22 -16.61 3.67 10.38
N VAL A 23 -17.10 4.43 9.39
CA VAL A 23 -17.90 3.90 8.28
C VAL A 23 -17.12 2.91 7.41
N PHE A 24 -15.79 3.02 7.38
CA PHE A 24 -14.92 2.14 6.60
C PHE A 24 -14.47 0.88 7.37
N LYS A 25 -14.87 0.75 8.65
CA LYS A 25 -14.64 -0.47 9.46
C LYS A 25 -15.57 -1.64 9.09
N LYS A 26 -16.42 -1.49 8.06
CA LYS A 26 -17.28 -2.55 7.53
C LYS A 26 -17.33 -2.51 6.00
N TYR A 27 -17.33 -3.68 5.37
CA TYR A 27 -17.60 -3.84 3.94
C TYR A 27 -18.72 -4.87 3.73
N ASP A 28 -19.87 -4.40 3.23
CA ASP A 28 -21.08 -5.19 3.04
C ASP A 28 -21.61 -5.01 1.60
N ARG A 29 -20.94 -5.64 0.64
CA ARG A 29 -21.20 -5.48 -0.81
C ARG A 29 -20.83 -6.76 -1.57
N ASN A 30 -21.50 -7.02 -2.69
CA ASN A 30 -21.17 -8.10 -3.63
C ASN A 30 -21.05 -9.48 -2.98
N GLY A 31 -21.95 -9.77 -2.02
CA GLY A 31 -21.96 -11.04 -1.29
C GLY A 31 -20.85 -11.21 -0.25
N LEU A 32 -20.17 -10.13 0.14
CA LEU A 32 -19.27 -10.09 1.28
C LEU A 32 -19.90 -9.29 2.41
N ASN A 33 -19.65 -9.73 3.64
CA ASN A 33 -19.92 -8.99 4.86
C ASN A 33 -18.75 -9.22 5.82
N VAL A 34 -17.84 -8.23 5.87
CA VAL A 34 -16.60 -8.29 6.64
C VAL A 34 -16.45 -7.04 7.50
N SER A 35 -15.86 -7.19 8.69
CA SER A 35 -15.34 -6.08 9.47
C SER A 35 -13.89 -5.80 9.07
N ILE A 36 -13.47 -4.53 9.16
CA ILE A 36 -12.09 -4.11 8.91
C ILE A 36 -11.51 -3.56 10.20
N GLU A 37 -10.32 -4.03 10.56
CA GLU A 37 -9.54 -3.50 11.68
C GLU A 37 -8.16 -3.04 11.21
N CYS A 38 -7.60 -2.04 11.91
CA CYS A 38 -6.22 -1.62 11.72
C CYS A 38 -5.45 -1.78 13.03
N LYS A 39 -4.31 -2.47 13.00
CA LYS A 39 -3.48 -2.76 14.17
C LYS A 39 -2.01 -2.76 13.81
N LYS A 40 -1.15 -2.47 14.78
CA LYS A 40 0.27 -2.83 14.67
C LYS A 40 0.44 -4.33 14.72
N VAL A 41 1.53 -4.84 14.15
CA VAL A 41 1.88 -6.28 14.23
C VAL A 41 1.96 -6.78 15.67
N SER A 42 2.42 -5.94 16.61
CA SER A 42 2.48 -6.27 18.04
C SER A 42 1.11 -6.47 18.71
N GLY A 43 0.02 -6.05 18.06
CA GLY A 43 -1.36 -6.28 18.49
C GLY A 43 -2.05 -7.47 17.80
N LEU A 44 -1.34 -8.23 16.96
CA LEU A 44 -1.84 -9.43 16.30
C LEU A 44 -1.40 -10.68 17.05
N ASP A 45 -2.23 -11.73 17.01
CA ASP A 45 -1.80 -13.04 17.47
C ASP A 45 -0.93 -13.73 16.41
N GLN A 46 -0.14 -14.72 16.85
CA GLN A 46 0.77 -15.45 15.98
C GLN A 46 0.04 -16.18 14.85
N ALA A 47 -1.18 -16.67 15.10
CA ALA A 47 -1.97 -17.38 14.10
C ALA A 47 -2.37 -16.46 12.92
N THR A 48 -2.67 -15.20 13.20
CA THR A 48 -2.99 -14.18 12.19
C THR A 48 -1.75 -13.81 11.38
N ILE A 49 -0.59 -13.68 12.03
CA ILE A 49 0.69 -13.41 11.35
C ILE A 49 1.07 -14.58 10.43
N ASP A 50 0.96 -15.81 10.93
CA ASP A 50 1.23 -17.02 10.15
C ASP A 50 0.28 -17.13 8.96
N TRP A 51 -1.01 -16.85 9.15
CA TRP A 51 -1.98 -16.78 8.06
C TRP A 51 -1.60 -15.72 7.01
N ALA A 52 -1.22 -14.52 7.43
CA ALA A 52 -0.81 -13.46 6.50
C ALA A 52 0.43 -13.87 5.69
N PHE A 53 1.42 -14.52 6.33
CA PHE A 53 2.58 -15.07 5.65
C PHE A 53 2.20 -16.16 4.65
N GLU A 54 1.43 -17.17 5.06
CA GLU A 54 1.06 -18.30 4.18
C GLU A 54 0.21 -17.84 3.00
N LEU A 55 -0.68 -16.86 3.22
CA LEU A 55 -1.45 -16.25 2.13
C LEU A 55 -0.54 -15.49 1.16
N THR A 56 0.43 -14.72 1.67
CA THR A 56 1.43 -14.02 0.84
C THR A 56 2.24 -15.02 0.03
N LYS A 57 2.76 -16.07 0.67
CA LYS A 57 3.51 -17.13 0.03
C LYS A 57 2.72 -17.80 -1.08
N THR A 58 1.50 -18.23 -0.78
CA THR A 58 0.58 -18.85 -1.74
C THR A 58 0.33 -17.98 -2.96
N ASN A 59 0.22 -16.67 -2.77
CA ASN A 59 -0.11 -15.74 -3.85
C ASN A 59 1.12 -15.25 -4.64
N MET A 60 2.27 -15.14 -3.98
CA MET A 60 3.39 -14.35 -4.48
C MET A 60 4.66 -15.16 -4.71
N GLN A 61 4.84 -16.35 -4.11
CA GLN A 61 6.10 -17.11 -4.19
C GLN A 61 6.61 -17.26 -5.63
N THR A 62 5.77 -17.76 -6.54
CA THR A 62 6.15 -17.93 -7.95
C THR A 62 6.48 -16.61 -8.65
N LEU A 63 5.81 -15.52 -8.28
CA LEU A 63 6.08 -14.20 -8.87
C LEU A 63 7.45 -13.67 -8.42
N TYR A 64 7.78 -13.85 -7.15
CA TYR A 64 9.09 -13.52 -6.60
C TYR A 64 10.20 -14.40 -7.20
N GLU A 65 9.99 -15.71 -7.34
CA GLU A 65 10.94 -16.64 -7.97
C GLU A 65 11.23 -16.30 -9.45
N GLN A 66 10.28 -15.63 -10.13
CA GLN A 66 10.44 -15.13 -11.50
C GLN A 66 11.07 -13.72 -11.58
N SER A 67 11.29 -13.07 -10.44
CA SER A 67 11.89 -11.73 -10.35
C SER A 67 13.38 -11.81 -10.02
N GLU A 68 14.07 -10.66 -10.04
CA GLU A 68 15.49 -10.61 -9.62
C GLU A 68 15.70 -10.88 -8.11
N TRP A 69 14.64 -10.86 -7.31
CA TRP A 69 14.74 -10.95 -5.84
C TRP A 69 14.68 -12.39 -5.33
N GLY A 70 14.02 -13.29 -6.07
CA GLY A 70 13.68 -14.63 -5.59
C GLY A 70 12.70 -14.61 -4.41
N TRP A 71 12.25 -15.80 -3.99
CA TRP A 71 11.43 -15.96 -2.79
C TRP A 71 12.27 -16.47 -1.62
N LYS A 72 12.12 -15.83 -0.45
CA LYS A 72 12.87 -16.18 0.76
C LYS A 72 11.95 -16.14 1.98
N ASP A 73 11.53 -17.31 2.45
CA ASP A 73 10.64 -17.48 3.60
C ASP A 73 11.07 -16.64 4.81
N ARG A 74 12.36 -16.74 5.20
CA ARG A 74 12.87 -16.05 6.39
C ARG A 74 12.79 -14.53 6.26
N GLU A 75 13.31 -13.96 5.17
CA GLU A 75 13.31 -12.50 4.95
C GLU A 75 11.88 -11.96 4.87
N LYS A 76 10.95 -12.69 4.22
CA LYS A 76 9.55 -12.26 4.13
C LYS A 76 8.83 -12.35 5.49
N ARG A 77 9.13 -13.35 6.33
CA ARG A 77 8.62 -13.40 7.71
C ARG A 77 9.15 -12.24 8.55
N GLU A 78 10.45 -11.96 8.47
CA GLU A 78 11.08 -10.82 9.16
C GLU A 78 10.46 -9.48 8.73
N GLU A 79 10.21 -9.28 7.43
CA GLU A 79 9.53 -8.09 6.90
C GLU A 79 8.11 -7.92 7.46
N LEU A 80 7.32 -9.01 7.48
CA LEU A 80 5.95 -9.04 7.99
C LEU A 80 5.88 -8.85 9.52
N MET A 81 6.95 -9.17 10.24
CA MET A 81 7.04 -9.09 11.70
C MET A 81 7.79 -7.86 12.24
N ASP A 82 8.28 -6.97 11.37
CA ASP A 82 8.96 -5.74 11.79
C ASP A 82 8.06 -4.87 12.69
N ASP A 83 8.60 -4.33 13.77
CA ASP A 83 7.85 -3.55 14.77
C ASP A 83 7.14 -2.31 14.20
N ARG A 84 7.56 -1.84 13.02
CA ARG A 84 6.92 -0.71 12.31
C ARG A 84 5.72 -1.14 11.46
N ALA A 85 5.48 -2.43 11.31
CA ALA A 85 4.42 -2.97 10.47
C ALA A 85 3.03 -2.65 11.03
N TRP A 86 2.21 -2.04 10.19
CA TRP A 86 0.78 -1.90 10.38
C TRP A 86 0.04 -2.89 9.47
N TYR A 87 -1.07 -3.41 9.99
CA TYR A 87 -1.95 -4.33 9.30
C TYR A 87 -3.35 -3.74 9.22
N LEU A 88 -3.93 -3.77 8.03
CA LEU A 88 -5.35 -3.57 7.79
C LEU A 88 -5.95 -4.92 7.43
N ILE A 89 -6.77 -5.52 8.31
CA ILE A 89 -7.27 -6.90 8.16
C ILE A 89 -8.79 -6.89 7.98
N ALA A 90 -9.27 -7.67 7.01
CA ALA A 90 -10.68 -7.93 6.80
C ALA A 90 -11.08 -9.28 7.41
N TRP A 91 -12.07 -9.27 8.30
CA TRP A 91 -12.56 -10.41 9.04
C TRP A 91 -13.97 -10.80 8.60
N GLU A 92 -14.13 -12.03 8.12
CA GLU A 92 -15.41 -12.67 7.89
C GLU A 92 -15.94 -13.25 9.22
N LYS A 93 -17.21 -12.99 9.53
CA LYS A 93 -17.87 -13.46 10.78
C LYS A 93 -17.11 -13.09 12.06
N SER A 94 -16.35 -12.00 12.03
CA SER A 94 -15.55 -11.47 13.15
C SER A 94 -14.40 -12.38 13.65
N SER A 95 -14.07 -13.48 12.98
CA SER A 95 -13.05 -14.43 13.45
C SER A 95 -12.21 -15.08 12.36
N ILE A 96 -12.62 -14.99 11.09
CA ILE A 96 -11.91 -15.61 9.97
C ILE A 96 -11.25 -14.50 9.15
N PRO A 97 -9.92 -14.35 9.17
CA PRO A 97 -9.26 -13.36 8.34
C PRO A 97 -9.35 -13.81 6.87
N VAL A 98 -9.70 -12.88 5.97
CA VAL A 98 -9.91 -13.18 4.53
C VAL A 98 -9.15 -12.26 3.59
N ALA A 99 -8.64 -11.14 4.11
CA ALA A 99 -7.76 -10.24 3.36
C ALA A 99 -6.96 -9.40 4.33
N PHE A 100 -5.77 -8.98 3.92
CA PHE A 100 -5.02 -7.98 4.67
C PHE A 100 -4.23 -7.05 3.75
N SER A 101 -3.81 -5.93 4.30
CA SER A 101 -2.70 -5.15 3.78
C SER A 101 -1.68 -4.90 4.89
N HIS A 102 -0.40 -5.18 4.60
CA HIS A 102 0.73 -4.77 5.43
C HIS A 102 1.27 -3.47 4.87
N PHE A 103 1.37 -2.44 5.71
CA PHE A 103 1.84 -1.13 5.32
C PHE A 103 2.66 -0.46 6.43
N ARG A 104 3.37 0.61 6.08
CA ARG A 104 4.11 1.45 7.03
C ARG A 104 3.92 2.92 6.70
N PHE A 105 3.99 3.77 7.71
CA PHE A 105 4.29 5.19 7.51
C PHE A 105 5.81 5.33 7.56
N ASP A 106 6.41 5.85 6.49
CA ASP A 106 7.86 5.96 6.36
C ASP A 106 8.26 7.20 5.56
N VAL A 107 9.57 7.44 5.48
CA VAL A 107 10.17 8.46 4.61
C VAL A 107 10.80 7.77 3.40
N GLU A 108 10.23 8.00 2.21
CA GLU A 108 10.74 7.44 0.96
C GLU A 108 11.24 8.56 0.05
N CYS A 109 12.52 8.52 -0.33
CA CYS A 109 13.19 9.57 -1.11
C CYS A 109 12.94 11.01 -0.62
N GLY A 110 12.82 11.20 0.70
CA GLY A 110 12.62 12.50 1.34
C GLY A 110 11.16 12.94 1.50
N ASP A 111 10.20 12.14 1.04
CA ASP A 111 8.77 12.38 1.22
C ASP A 111 8.18 11.50 2.34
N GLU A 112 7.27 12.06 3.13
CA GLU A 112 6.42 11.32 4.05
C GLU A 112 5.36 10.51 3.28
N VAL A 113 5.38 9.18 3.42
CA VAL A 113 4.52 8.28 2.62
C VAL A 113 3.85 7.21 3.48
N LEU A 114 2.74 6.68 2.95
CA LEU A 114 2.22 5.39 3.37
C LEU A 114 2.66 4.34 2.34
N TYR A 115 3.59 3.47 2.71
CA TYR A 115 4.07 2.41 1.83
C TYR A 115 3.28 1.11 2.07
N CYS A 116 2.56 0.64 1.06
CA CYS A 116 1.84 -0.63 1.06
C CYS A 116 2.78 -1.73 0.56
N TYR A 117 3.30 -2.53 1.49
CA TYR A 117 4.18 -3.66 1.20
C TYR A 117 3.41 -4.82 0.59
N GLU A 118 2.26 -5.15 1.17
CA GLU A 118 1.42 -6.26 0.71
C GLU A 118 -0.05 -5.86 0.72
N VAL A 119 -0.81 -6.38 -0.24
CA VAL A 119 -2.28 -6.43 -0.20
C VAL A 119 -2.71 -7.80 -0.74
N GLN A 120 -3.18 -8.64 0.16
CA GLN A 120 -3.42 -10.05 -0.12
C GLN A 120 -4.86 -10.41 0.24
N LEU A 121 -5.52 -11.12 -0.68
CA LEU A 121 -6.90 -11.55 -0.54
C LEU A 121 -6.99 -13.05 -0.75
N GLU A 122 -7.73 -13.73 0.12
CA GLU A 122 -8.18 -15.10 -0.12
C GLU A 122 -8.94 -15.20 -1.45
N SER A 123 -8.72 -16.28 -2.21
CA SER A 123 -9.32 -16.43 -3.55
C SER A 123 -10.85 -16.25 -3.53
N LYS A 124 -11.53 -16.77 -2.51
CA LYS A 124 -12.99 -16.70 -2.33
C LYS A 124 -13.57 -15.29 -2.19
N VAL A 125 -12.76 -14.29 -1.84
CA VAL A 125 -13.18 -12.88 -1.67
C VAL A 125 -12.66 -11.94 -2.76
N ARG A 126 -11.90 -12.45 -3.74
CA ARG A 126 -11.40 -11.65 -4.88
C ARG A 126 -12.53 -11.23 -5.82
N ARG A 127 -12.25 -10.19 -6.62
CA ARG A 127 -13.17 -9.63 -7.65
C ARG A 127 -14.54 -9.17 -7.13
N LYS A 128 -14.68 -9.00 -5.81
CA LYS A 128 -15.89 -8.48 -5.16
C LYS A 128 -15.75 -7.04 -4.66
N GLY A 129 -14.67 -6.35 -5.02
CA GLY A 129 -14.38 -4.95 -4.67
C GLY A 129 -13.60 -4.74 -3.36
N LEU A 130 -13.39 -5.79 -2.55
CA LEU A 130 -12.70 -5.69 -1.26
C LEU A 130 -11.26 -5.16 -1.40
N GLY A 131 -10.49 -5.62 -2.38
CA GLY A 131 -9.11 -5.14 -2.58
C GLY A 131 -9.05 -3.64 -2.89
N LYS A 132 -9.96 -3.14 -3.74
CA LYS A 132 -10.11 -1.71 -4.01
C LYS A 132 -10.45 -0.95 -2.72
N PHE A 133 -11.34 -1.50 -1.91
CA PHE A 133 -11.75 -0.90 -0.64
C PHE A 133 -10.60 -0.78 0.36
N LEU A 134 -9.76 -1.82 0.51
CA LEU A 134 -8.58 -1.77 1.38
C LEU A 134 -7.59 -0.67 0.95
N ILE A 135 -7.29 -0.57 -0.34
CA ILE A 135 -6.39 0.47 -0.86
C ILE A 135 -6.99 1.87 -0.72
N GLN A 136 -8.31 2.02 -0.84
CA GLN A 136 -8.99 3.29 -0.57
C GLN A 136 -8.86 3.69 0.91
N ILE A 137 -8.92 2.74 1.84
CA ILE A 137 -8.68 3.00 3.26
C ILE A 137 -7.24 3.49 3.48
N LEU A 138 -6.24 2.86 2.83
CA LEU A 138 -4.85 3.36 2.90
C LEU A 138 -4.75 4.80 2.39
N GLN A 139 -5.42 5.15 1.29
CA GLN A 139 -5.45 6.53 0.79
C GLN A 139 -6.10 7.52 1.77
N LEU A 140 -7.16 7.10 2.48
CA LEU A 140 -7.81 7.91 3.51
C LEU A 140 -6.88 8.14 4.69
N MET A 141 -6.22 7.09 5.19
CA MET A 141 -5.27 7.18 6.30
C MET A 141 -4.06 8.03 5.93
N ALA A 142 -3.49 7.83 4.75
CA ALA A 142 -2.41 8.66 4.24
C ALA A 142 -2.80 10.14 4.20
N ASN A 143 -4.02 10.45 3.77
CA ASN A 143 -4.49 11.83 3.73
C ASN A 143 -4.72 12.42 5.13
N SER A 144 -5.31 11.68 6.08
CA SER A 144 -5.54 12.18 7.45
C SER A 144 -4.24 12.35 8.23
N THR A 145 -3.24 11.53 7.97
CA THR A 145 -1.90 11.66 8.57
C THR A 145 -0.96 12.56 7.79
N GLN A 146 -1.47 13.26 6.76
CA GLN A 146 -0.71 14.23 5.97
C GLN A 146 0.52 13.63 5.26
N MET A 147 0.45 12.35 4.90
CA MET A 147 1.40 11.74 3.98
C MET A 147 1.17 12.30 2.58
N LYS A 148 2.23 12.50 1.81
CA LYS A 148 2.12 13.06 0.45
C LYS A 148 1.58 12.07 -0.56
N LYS A 149 1.89 10.78 -0.40
CA LYS A 149 1.49 9.73 -1.34
C LYS A 149 1.33 8.38 -0.65
N VAL A 150 0.50 7.52 -1.26
CA VAL A 150 0.52 6.08 -1.03
C VAL A 150 1.45 5.47 -2.08
N MET A 151 2.38 4.62 -1.67
CA MET A 151 3.35 3.96 -2.55
C MET A 151 3.25 2.43 -2.44
N LEU A 152 3.65 1.73 -3.49
CA LEU A 152 3.79 0.27 -3.50
C LEU A 152 4.69 -0.18 -4.66
N THR A 153 5.18 -1.41 -4.57
CA THR A 153 5.85 -2.09 -5.69
C THR A 153 4.94 -3.13 -6.29
N VAL A 154 4.92 -3.24 -7.62
CA VAL A 154 4.19 -4.30 -8.32
C VAL A 154 5.09 -4.95 -9.37
N PHE A 155 5.04 -6.27 -9.46
CA PHE A 155 5.68 -7.01 -10.55
C PHE A 155 4.93 -6.77 -11.87
N LYS A 156 5.66 -6.43 -12.94
CA LYS A 156 5.09 -6.22 -14.28
C LYS A 156 4.43 -7.49 -14.83
N HIS A 157 4.98 -8.68 -14.53
CA HIS A 157 4.38 -9.96 -14.91
C HIS A 157 3.13 -10.34 -14.09
N ASN A 158 2.84 -9.63 -12.99
CA ASN A 158 1.57 -9.75 -12.27
C ASN A 158 0.49 -8.86 -12.91
N HIS A 159 0.12 -9.18 -14.15
CA HIS A 159 -0.78 -8.39 -14.99
C HIS A 159 -2.09 -8.00 -14.29
N GLY A 160 -2.68 -8.93 -13.50
CA GLY A 160 -3.92 -8.67 -12.78
C GLY A 160 -3.78 -7.60 -11.69
N ALA A 161 -2.68 -7.63 -10.91
CA ALA A 161 -2.39 -6.59 -9.93
C ALA A 161 -1.97 -5.28 -10.62
N TYR A 162 -1.18 -5.38 -11.69
CA TYR A 162 -0.73 -4.23 -12.46
C TYR A 162 -1.90 -3.41 -13.01
N GLN A 163 -2.85 -4.05 -13.71
CA GLN A 163 -4.08 -3.41 -14.18
C GLN A 163 -4.95 -2.91 -13.03
N PHE A 164 -5.03 -3.65 -11.93
CA PHE A 164 -5.76 -3.22 -10.74
C PHE A 164 -5.23 -1.89 -10.18
N PHE A 165 -3.92 -1.71 -10.08
CA PHE A 165 -3.34 -0.46 -9.60
C PHE A 165 -3.36 0.65 -10.65
N ARG A 166 -2.85 0.40 -11.86
CA ARG A 166 -2.73 1.40 -12.92
C ARG A 166 -4.09 1.87 -13.46
N GLU A 167 -5.00 0.94 -13.73
CA GLU A 167 -6.26 1.26 -14.40
C GLU A 167 -7.42 1.42 -13.41
N ALA A 168 -7.63 0.45 -12.50
CA ALA A 168 -8.82 0.49 -11.64
C ALA A 168 -8.71 1.47 -10.46
N LEU A 169 -7.48 1.75 -10.02
CA LEU A 169 -7.15 2.65 -8.92
C LEU A 169 -6.44 3.94 -9.35
N GLN A 170 -6.01 4.03 -10.61
CA GLN A 170 -5.34 5.21 -11.19
C GLN A 170 -4.08 5.59 -10.39
N PHE A 171 -3.21 4.60 -10.15
CA PHE A 171 -1.84 4.85 -9.69
C PHE A 171 -0.94 5.15 -10.89
N ASP A 172 -0.02 6.08 -10.70
CA ASP A 172 1.00 6.43 -11.66
C ASP A 172 2.30 5.67 -11.37
N ILE A 173 3.19 5.60 -12.35
CA ILE A 173 4.58 5.17 -12.11
C ILE A 173 5.23 6.28 -11.30
N ASP A 174 5.79 5.94 -10.13
CA ASP A 174 6.49 6.91 -9.31
C ASP A 174 7.81 7.31 -9.95
N ASP A 175 8.24 8.56 -9.75
CA ASP A 175 9.51 9.07 -10.27
C ASP A 175 10.73 8.27 -9.75
N THR A 176 10.58 7.53 -8.64
CA THR A 176 11.61 6.65 -8.09
C THR A 176 11.64 5.25 -8.71
N SER A 177 10.68 4.92 -9.58
CA SER A 177 10.65 3.64 -10.29
C SER A 177 11.86 3.51 -11.22
N PRO A 178 12.52 2.33 -11.31
CA PRO A 178 13.66 2.12 -12.19
C PRO A 178 13.37 2.51 -13.66
N SER A 179 12.16 2.25 -14.16
CA SER A 179 11.74 2.60 -15.53
C SER A 179 11.83 4.10 -15.85
N MET A 180 11.85 4.97 -14.83
CA MET A 180 11.98 6.42 -15.00
C MET A 180 13.43 6.90 -15.15
N SER A 181 14.43 6.05 -14.85
CA SER A 181 15.84 6.44 -14.78
C SER A 181 16.61 6.44 -16.12
N GLY A 182 15.96 6.11 -17.25
CA GLY A 182 16.49 6.31 -18.61
C GLY A 182 17.65 5.41 -19.06
N CYS A 183 18.25 4.59 -18.17
CA CYS A 183 19.29 3.61 -18.51
C CYS A 183 18.98 2.27 -17.85
N CYS A 184 18.78 1.22 -18.65
CA CYS A 184 18.52 -0.18 -18.22
C CYS A 184 17.33 -0.41 -17.27
N GLY A 185 16.57 0.63 -16.91
CA GLY A 185 15.44 0.55 -15.97
C GLY A 185 14.24 -0.25 -16.48
N ASP A 186 14.13 -0.43 -17.80
CA ASP A 186 13.09 -1.27 -18.41
C ASP A 186 13.31 -2.78 -18.16
N ASP A 187 14.53 -3.19 -17.80
CA ASP A 187 14.86 -4.59 -17.57
C ASP A 187 14.42 -5.10 -16.18
N CYS A 188 14.13 -4.20 -15.23
CA CYS A 188 13.58 -4.58 -13.93
C CYS A 188 12.21 -5.25 -14.12
N SER A 189 11.93 -6.33 -13.40
CA SER A 189 10.65 -7.07 -13.45
C SER A 189 9.52 -6.38 -12.67
N TYR A 190 9.80 -5.25 -12.02
CA TYR A 190 8.85 -4.51 -11.19
C TYR A 190 8.79 -3.01 -11.53
N GLU A 191 7.74 -2.36 -11.06
CA GLU A 191 7.62 -0.90 -11.04
C GLU A 191 7.22 -0.44 -9.64
N ILE A 192 7.69 0.75 -9.28
CA ILE A 192 7.21 1.47 -8.10
C ILE A 192 6.06 2.36 -8.56
N LEU A 193 4.90 2.20 -7.93
CA LEU A 193 3.71 2.97 -8.22
C LEU A 193 3.39 3.87 -7.05
N SER A 194 2.82 5.03 -7.34
CA SER A 194 2.28 5.89 -6.30
C SER A 194 1.01 6.61 -6.70
N ARG A 195 0.31 7.11 -5.68
CA ARG A 195 -0.80 8.03 -5.84
C ARG A 195 -0.71 9.10 -4.78
N ARG A 196 -0.64 10.35 -5.21
CA ARG A 196 -0.62 11.51 -4.31
C ARG A 196 -1.94 11.62 -3.55
N THR A 197 -1.85 12.03 -2.30
CA THR A 197 -3.01 12.42 -1.50
C THR A 197 -3.42 13.84 -1.86
N LYS A 198 -4.64 14.25 -1.50
CA LYS A 198 -5.08 15.65 -1.67
C LYS A 198 -4.16 16.62 -0.90
N PHE A 199 -3.66 16.17 0.25
CA PHE A 199 -2.63 16.90 1.00
C PHE A 199 -1.34 17.06 0.18
N GLY A 200 -0.82 15.98 -0.41
CA GLY A 200 0.39 16.02 -1.23
C GLY A 200 0.26 16.85 -2.50
N GLU A 201 -0.92 16.90 -3.11
CA GLU A 201 -1.24 17.79 -4.24
C GLU A 201 -1.19 19.27 -3.83
N SER A 202 -1.76 19.61 -2.67
CA SER A 202 -1.82 20.99 -2.19
C SER A 202 -0.46 21.64 -1.90
N GLN A 203 0.58 20.83 -1.66
CA GLN A 203 1.95 21.31 -1.40
C GLN A 203 2.78 21.51 -2.67
N HIS A 204 2.33 21.00 -3.82
CA HIS A 204 2.93 21.25 -5.13
C HIS A 204 1.88 21.88 -6.06
N PRO A 205 1.57 23.18 -5.92
CA PRO A 205 0.79 23.86 -6.93
C PRO A 205 1.60 23.86 -8.23
N HIS A 206 1.11 23.11 -9.22
CA HIS A 206 1.52 23.08 -10.63
C HIS A 206 2.86 23.77 -10.96
N ALA A 207 3.88 22.97 -11.29
CA ALA A 207 4.96 23.39 -12.20
C ALA A 207 4.42 23.50 -13.66
N GLY A 208 3.29 24.18 -13.82
CA GLY A 208 2.58 24.42 -15.07
C GLY A 208 2.52 25.92 -15.36
N GLY A 209 3.66 26.60 -15.24
CA GLY A 209 3.83 27.96 -15.73
C GLY A 209 4.02 27.92 -17.24
N HIS A 210 2.93 28.11 -17.99
CA HIS A 210 2.97 28.53 -19.38
C HIS A 210 3.98 29.69 -19.50
N CYS A 211 5.06 29.47 -20.27
CA CYS A 211 5.94 30.55 -20.68
C CYS A 211 5.12 31.44 -21.63
N GLY A 212 4.53 32.49 -21.07
CA GLY A 212 3.82 33.51 -21.83
C GLY A 212 4.75 34.10 -22.88
N GLY A 213 4.30 34.10 -24.13
CA GLY A 213 5.02 34.69 -25.24
C GLY A 213 5.39 36.14 -24.95
N CYS A 214 6.66 36.46 -25.08
CA CYS A 214 7.11 37.83 -25.20
C CYS A 214 6.60 38.38 -26.55
N CYS A 215 5.54 39.19 -26.49
CA CYS A 215 5.42 40.32 -27.40
C CYS A 215 6.38 41.39 -26.90
N HIS A 216 7.34 41.82 -27.73
CA HIS A 216 7.70 43.18 -28.10
C HIS A 216 8.77 43.10 -29.20
#